data_AF-A0A7J4BTB6-F1
#
_entry.id   AF-A0A7J4BTB6-F1
#
_cell.length_a   1.000
_cell.length_b   1.000
_cell.length_c   1.000
_cell.angle_alpha   90.00
_cell.angle_beta   90.00
_cell.angle_gamma   90.00
#
_symmetry.space_group_name_H-M   'P 1'
#
loop_
_entity.id
_entity.type
_entity.pdbx_description
1 polymer ?
#
loop_
_entity_poly.entity_id
_entity_poly.type
_entity_poly.pdbx_seq_one_letter_code
_entity_poly.pdbx_strand_id
1 'polypeptide(L)'
;MNELAKSSVFTTLRWDGGYSVAHFEAHLTRLKEHAARLSIGWPVDAREQAISSMLSVFTNTQESNQEGSVGLVNLNLNLNGEISASTRWKPVKSDSHLKIARVSATAIPAPRWEDGITGCKHGDWQPYKDAGTQADERGCEIALFIHDDAVVDCQWATPLLLDDDGTAWYPAPSEGALDSISLASIEGHLERA
;
A
#
# COMPACT_ATOMS: atom_id res chain seq x y z
N MET A 1 -16.38 9.73 6.79
CA MET A 1 -15.62 8.85 5.88
C MET A 1 -15.08 9.67 4.71
N ASN A 2 -15.91 10.28 3.87
CA ASN A 2 -15.43 10.94 2.63
C ASN A 2 -14.53 12.19 2.85
N GLU A 3 -14.81 13.03 3.85
CA GLU A 3 -13.96 14.20 4.16
C GLU A 3 -12.54 13.82 4.56
N LEU A 4 -12.40 12.78 5.39
CA LEU A 4 -11.08 12.29 5.80
C LEU A 4 -10.35 11.59 4.66
N ALA A 5 -11.08 10.91 3.76
CA ALA A 5 -10.47 10.34 2.57
C ALA A 5 -9.88 11.45 1.69
N LYS A 6 -10.61 12.56 1.50
CA LYS A 6 -10.15 13.69 0.70
C LYS A 6 -9.08 14.55 1.37
N SER A 7 -8.70 14.30 2.63
CA SER A 7 -7.71 15.14 3.33
C SER A 7 -6.26 14.94 2.84
N SER A 8 -5.94 13.77 2.31
CA SER A 8 -4.62 13.46 1.76
C SER A 8 -4.63 12.21 0.89
N VAL A 9 -3.59 12.07 0.06
CA VAL A 9 -3.22 10.81 -0.58
C VAL A 9 -1.83 10.40 -0.17
N PHE A 10 -1.57 9.09 -0.13
CA PHE A 10 -0.26 8.59 0.24
C PHE A 10 0.19 7.41 -0.59
N THR A 11 1.49 7.12 -0.53
CA THR A 11 2.09 5.93 -1.11
C THR A 11 3.21 5.47 -0.18
N THR A 12 3.50 4.17 -0.15
CA THR A 12 4.58 3.62 0.68
C THR A 12 5.50 2.80 -0.19
N LEU A 13 6.79 3.14 -0.17
CA LEU A 13 7.84 2.53 -0.97
C LEU A 13 8.74 1.68 -0.06
N ARG A 14 9.30 0.61 -0.64
CA ARG A 14 10.41 -0.13 -0.02
C ARG A 14 11.67 0.72 -0.11
N TRP A 15 12.38 0.88 1.00
CA TRP A 15 13.61 1.66 1.14
C TRP A 15 14.76 0.79 1.63
N ASP A 16 15.96 0.95 1.05
CA ASP A 16 17.14 0.14 1.37
C ASP A 16 17.78 0.46 2.73
N GLY A 17 17.43 1.59 3.36
CA GLY A 17 18.10 2.08 4.56
C GLY A 17 19.15 3.16 4.29
N GLY A 18 19.50 3.38 3.02
CA GLY A 18 20.38 4.42 2.54
C GLY A 18 19.58 5.49 1.79
N TYR A 19 19.77 5.55 0.46
CA TYR A 19 19.16 6.57 -0.39
C TYR A 19 18.34 6.01 -1.55
N SER A 20 18.08 4.69 -1.57
CA SER A 20 17.41 4.03 -2.70
C SER A 20 16.03 3.52 -2.30
N VAL A 21 15.07 3.73 -3.19
CA VAL A 21 13.70 3.23 -3.03
C VAL A 21 13.27 2.42 -4.25
N ALA A 22 12.41 1.42 -4.04
CA ALA A 22 11.87 0.62 -5.13
C ALA A 22 10.75 1.38 -5.88
N HIS A 23 10.73 1.27 -7.21
CA HIS A 23 9.64 1.72 -8.09
C HIS A 23 9.22 3.20 -7.92
N PHE A 24 10.16 4.11 -7.64
CA PHE A 24 9.87 5.52 -7.34
C PHE A 24 8.87 6.18 -8.31
N GLU A 25 9.13 6.10 -9.61
CA GLU A 25 8.29 6.76 -10.63
C GLU A 25 6.87 6.15 -10.70
N ALA A 26 6.72 4.84 -10.48
CA ALA A 26 5.40 4.20 -10.40
C ALA A 26 4.63 4.65 -9.14
N HIS A 27 5.33 4.78 -8.01
CA HIS A 27 4.72 5.31 -6.78
C HIS A 27 4.29 6.77 -6.92
N LEU A 28 5.08 7.61 -7.60
CA LEU A 28 4.75 9.01 -7.86
C LEU A 28 3.57 9.15 -8.83
N THR A 29 3.54 8.31 -9.87
CA THR A 29 2.43 8.26 -10.84
C THR A 29 1.11 7.90 -10.15
N ARG A 30 1.09 6.81 -9.37
CA ARG A 30 -0.11 6.42 -8.61
C ARG A 30 -0.53 7.48 -7.60
N LEU A 31 0.43 8.14 -6.96
CA LEU A 31 0.13 9.25 -6.03
C LEU A 31 -0.60 10.39 -6.75
N LYS A 32 -0.16 10.76 -7.96
CA LYS A 32 -0.79 11.77 -8.80
C LYS A 32 -2.19 11.36 -9.25
N GLU A 33 -2.37 10.12 -9.68
CA GLU A 33 -3.67 9.59 -10.12
C GLU A 33 -4.68 9.56 -8.97
N HIS A 34 -4.25 9.10 -7.80
CA HIS A 34 -5.09 9.13 -6.60
C HIS A 34 -5.40 10.57 -6.17
N ALA A 35 -4.44 11.50 -6.26
CA ALA A 35 -4.70 12.91 -5.97
C ALA A 35 -5.80 13.46 -6.87
N ALA A 36 -5.73 13.19 -8.18
CA ALA A 36 -6.74 13.61 -9.15
C ALA A 36 -8.13 13.03 -8.83
N ARG A 37 -8.21 11.74 -8.46
CA ARG A 37 -9.46 11.08 -8.05
C ARG A 37 -10.11 11.72 -6.83
N LEU A 38 -9.31 12.27 -5.93
CA LEU A 38 -9.77 12.93 -4.70
C LEU A 38 -9.85 14.46 -4.82
N SER A 39 -9.65 15.02 -6.01
CA SER A 39 -9.61 16.46 -6.26
C SER A 39 -8.55 17.21 -5.44
N ILE A 40 -7.43 16.55 -5.12
CA ILE A 40 -6.27 17.17 -4.47
C ILE A 40 -5.34 17.73 -5.55
N GLY A 41 -4.97 19.00 -5.41
CA GLY A 41 -4.09 19.69 -6.35
C GLY A 41 -2.71 19.02 -6.44
N TRP A 42 -2.24 18.74 -7.66
CA TRP A 42 -0.90 18.23 -7.89
C TRP A 42 0.10 19.38 -8.01
N PRO A 43 1.10 19.49 -7.12
CA PRO A 43 2.08 20.58 -7.19
C PRO A 43 2.97 20.46 -8.43
N VAL A 44 3.36 21.60 -9.02
CA VAL A 44 4.20 21.65 -10.24
C VAL A 44 5.58 21.03 -9.98
N ASP A 45 6.10 21.21 -8.77
CA ASP A 45 7.38 20.72 -8.26
C ASP A 45 7.23 19.45 -7.40
N ALA A 46 6.16 18.66 -7.62
CA ALA A 46 5.86 17.47 -6.80
C ALA A 46 7.04 16.49 -6.68
N ARG A 47 7.78 16.30 -7.77
CA ARG A 47 8.90 15.36 -7.80
C ARG A 47 10.05 15.86 -6.95
N GLU A 48 10.37 17.14 -7.05
CA GLU A 48 11.40 17.83 -6.28
C GLU A 48 11.03 17.83 -4.79
N GLN A 49 9.76 18.14 -4.45
CA GLN A 49 9.27 18.06 -3.07
C GLN A 49 9.40 16.64 -2.52
N ALA A 50 8.99 15.62 -3.27
CA ALA A 50 9.09 14.23 -2.84
C ALA A 50 10.55 13.82 -2.57
N ILE A 51 11.47 14.16 -3.47
CA ILE A 51 12.91 13.87 -3.31
C ILE A 51 13.48 14.60 -2.10
N SER A 52 13.22 15.90 -1.97
CA SER A 52 13.70 16.73 -0.85
C SER A 52 13.20 16.19 0.49
N SER A 53 11.90 15.88 0.58
CA SER A 53 11.30 15.30 1.77
C SER A 53 11.89 13.93 2.13
N MET A 54 12.13 13.05 1.15
CA MET A 54 12.80 11.76 1.38
C MET A 54 14.23 11.93 1.86
N LEU A 55 15.03 12.78 1.20
CA LEU A 55 16.41 13.03 1.60
C LEU A 55 16.49 13.53 3.05
N SER A 56 15.60 14.45 3.42
CA SER A 56 15.50 14.98 4.79
C SER A 56 15.25 13.87 5.82
N VAL A 57 14.34 12.93 5.55
CA VAL A 57 14.10 11.83 6.50
C VAL A 57 15.18 10.76 6.46
N PHE A 58 15.79 10.47 5.32
CA PHE A 58 16.87 9.47 5.22
C PHE A 58 18.09 9.88 6.04
N THR A 59 18.49 11.16 6.02
CA THR A 59 19.63 11.64 6.82
C THR A 59 19.38 11.60 8.33
N ASN A 60 18.11 11.59 8.75
CA ASN A 60 17.72 11.65 10.15
C ASN A 60 17.24 10.30 10.71
N THR A 61 17.08 9.29 9.85
CA THR A 61 16.60 7.97 10.27
C THR A 61 17.78 7.12 10.71
N GLN A 62 17.73 6.64 11.95
CA GLN A 62 18.72 5.68 12.44
C GLN A 62 18.55 4.33 11.75
N GLU A 63 19.65 3.58 11.65
CA GLU A 63 19.61 2.20 11.18
C GLU A 63 18.65 1.34 12.02
N SER A 64 18.20 0.22 11.45
CA SER A 64 17.35 -0.70 12.19
C SER A 64 18.13 -1.33 13.34
N ASN A 65 17.56 -1.25 14.54
CA ASN A 65 18.07 -1.97 15.72
C ASN A 65 17.67 -3.46 15.71
N GLN A 66 16.91 -3.89 14.70
CA GLN A 66 16.39 -5.25 14.57
C GLN A 66 16.89 -5.88 13.26
N GLU A 67 17.57 -7.02 13.40
CA GLU A 67 18.00 -7.85 12.27
C GLU A 67 16.81 -8.31 11.42
N GLY A 68 17.00 -8.43 10.11
CA GLY A 68 15.93 -8.86 9.19
C GLY A 68 14.81 -7.83 8.96
N SER A 69 15.05 -6.55 9.28
CA SER A 69 14.08 -5.49 9.04
C SER A 69 14.19 -4.86 7.66
N VAL A 70 13.05 -4.38 7.19
CA VAL A 70 12.89 -3.69 5.92
C VAL A 70 12.50 -2.23 6.16
N GLY A 71 13.24 -1.31 5.56
CA GLY A 71 12.90 0.10 5.49
C GLY A 71 11.65 0.35 4.62
N LEU A 72 10.76 1.19 5.13
CA LEU A 72 9.61 1.72 4.41
C LEU A 72 9.65 3.24 4.47
N VAL A 73 9.39 3.89 3.34
CA VAL A 73 9.16 5.33 3.28
C VAL A 73 7.74 5.60 2.83
N ASN A 74 7.01 6.42 3.58
CA ASN A 74 5.69 6.90 3.23
C ASN A 74 5.80 8.32 2.69
N LEU A 75 5.26 8.56 1.51
CA LEU A 75 5.04 9.89 0.95
C LEU A 75 3.56 10.23 1.09
N ASN A 76 3.25 11.41 1.60
CA ASN A 76 1.89 11.90 1.78
C ASN A 76 1.75 13.30 1.16
N LEU A 77 0.78 13.46 0.25
CA LEU A 77 0.36 14.73 -0.32
C LEU A 77 -0.90 15.20 0.42
N ASN A 78 -0.84 16.39 1.02
CA ASN A 78 -1.99 17.00 1.70
C ASN A 78 -2.80 17.93 0.77
N LEU A 79 -3.92 18.46 1.29
CA LEU A 79 -4.79 19.41 0.58
C LEU A 79 -4.12 20.72 0.15
N ASN A 80 -3.01 21.12 0.81
CA ASN A 80 -2.28 22.34 0.47
C ASN A 80 -1.30 22.14 -0.70
N GLY A 81 -1.21 20.93 -1.25
CA GLY A 81 -0.23 20.61 -2.28
C GLY A 81 1.18 20.37 -1.75
N GLU A 82 1.32 20.04 -0.46
CA GLU A 82 2.62 19.79 0.18
C GLU A 82 2.87 18.28 0.28
N ILE A 83 4.05 17.83 -0.16
CA ILE A 83 4.48 16.43 -0.03
C ILE A 83 5.44 16.29 1.16
N SER A 84 5.02 15.50 2.14
CA SER A 84 5.86 15.10 3.27
C SER A 84 6.30 13.64 3.16
N ALA A 85 7.40 13.31 3.83
CA ALA A 85 7.92 11.95 3.93
C ALA A 85 8.02 11.51 5.40
N SER A 86 7.88 10.22 5.64
CA SER A 86 8.22 9.59 6.92
C SER A 86 8.79 8.20 6.69
N THR A 87 9.69 7.76 7.54
CA THR A 87 10.32 6.43 7.47
C THR A 87 9.90 5.57 8.65
N ARG A 88 9.93 4.25 8.44
CA ARG A 88 9.89 3.27 9.53
C ARG A 88 10.60 1.99 9.13
N TRP A 89 11.13 1.29 10.12
CA TRP A 89 11.60 -0.08 9.97
C TRP A 89 10.44 -1.04 10.24
N LYS A 90 10.29 -2.05 9.40
CA LYS A 90 9.33 -3.14 9.59
C LYS A 90 10.11 -4.45 9.73
N PRO A 91 9.94 -5.20 10.83
CA PRO A 91 10.53 -6.53 10.93
C PRO A 91 9.90 -7.44 9.88
N VAL A 92 10.72 -8.20 9.16
CA VAL A 92 10.23 -9.30 8.33
C VAL A 92 10.52 -10.56 9.10
N LYS A 93 9.54 -11.48 9.11
CA LYS A 93 9.78 -12.83 9.64
C LYS A 93 10.89 -13.44 8.80
N SER A 94 12.10 -13.43 9.35
CA SER A 94 13.25 -14.11 8.79
C SER A 94 12.94 -15.60 8.77
N ASP A 95 12.47 -16.07 7.64
CA ASP A 95 12.81 -17.40 7.18
C ASP A 95 13.30 -17.21 5.75
N SER A 96 14.32 -17.99 5.36
CA SER A 96 14.97 -17.90 4.06
C SER A 96 13.96 -17.62 2.94
N HIS A 97 14.39 -16.90 1.90
CA HIS A 97 13.61 -16.56 0.68
C HIS A 97 13.01 -17.79 -0.06
N LEU A 98 13.05 -18.98 0.55
CA LEU A 98 12.66 -20.30 0.07
C LEU A 98 11.54 -20.94 0.90
N LYS A 99 11.07 -20.35 2.02
CA LYS A 99 9.91 -20.88 2.75
C LYS A 99 8.67 -20.04 2.50
N ILE A 100 7.67 -20.66 1.88
CA ILE A 100 6.31 -20.14 1.84
C ILE A 100 5.82 -20.11 3.29
N ALA A 101 5.80 -18.93 3.90
CA ALA A 101 5.16 -18.75 5.20
C ALA A 101 3.66 -18.93 5.00
N ARG A 102 3.07 -19.92 5.66
CA ARG A 102 1.61 -19.98 5.81
C ARG A 102 1.19 -18.80 6.67
N VAL A 103 0.21 -18.06 6.19
CA VAL A 103 -0.35 -16.90 6.89
C VAL A 103 -1.77 -17.26 7.33
N SER A 104 -2.10 -17.09 8.61
CA SER A 104 -3.49 -17.22 9.07
C SER A 104 -4.28 -15.96 8.71
N ALA A 105 -5.50 -16.15 8.18
CA ALA A 105 -6.32 -15.05 7.69
C ALA A 105 -7.73 -15.08 8.30
N THR A 106 -8.33 -13.91 8.47
CA THR A 106 -9.74 -13.75 8.81
C THR A 106 -10.48 -12.95 7.73
N ALA A 107 -11.77 -13.21 7.56
CA ALA A 107 -12.62 -12.45 6.65
C ALA A 107 -13.30 -11.29 7.38
N ILE A 108 -13.27 -10.10 6.77
CA ILE A 108 -13.91 -8.88 7.27
C ILE A 108 -14.65 -8.19 6.11
N PRO A 109 -15.84 -7.62 6.32
CA PRO A 109 -16.49 -6.80 5.30
C PRO A 109 -15.57 -5.67 4.80
N ALA A 110 -15.50 -5.49 3.49
CA ALA A 110 -14.70 -4.43 2.89
C ALA A 110 -15.27 -3.04 3.28
N PRO A 111 -14.43 -2.08 3.70
CA PRO A 111 -14.86 -0.70 3.83
C PRO A 111 -15.29 -0.14 2.47
N ARG A 112 -16.31 0.72 2.45
CA ARG A 112 -16.86 1.31 1.23
C ARG A 112 -16.85 2.83 1.33
N TRP A 113 -16.40 3.46 0.26
CA TRP A 113 -16.47 4.89 0.05
C TRP A 113 -17.25 5.18 -1.23
N GLU A 114 -17.55 6.45 -1.48
CA GLU A 114 -18.11 6.90 -2.75
C GLU A 114 -17.24 6.48 -3.95
N ASP A 115 -17.88 6.40 -5.11
CA ASP A 115 -17.21 6.15 -6.38
C ASP A 115 -16.07 7.15 -6.59
N GLY A 116 -14.93 6.66 -7.06
CA GLY A 116 -13.70 7.44 -7.22
C GLY A 116 -12.81 7.46 -5.98
N ILE A 117 -13.33 7.25 -4.77
CA ILE A 117 -12.52 7.13 -3.54
C ILE A 117 -12.10 5.68 -3.30
N THR A 118 -13.02 4.73 -3.46
CA THR A 118 -12.76 3.30 -3.24
C THR A 118 -11.59 2.81 -4.12
N GLY A 119 -10.62 2.12 -3.54
CA GLY A 119 -9.39 1.70 -4.25
C GLY A 119 -8.30 2.78 -4.36
N CYS A 120 -8.46 3.94 -3.69
CA CYS A 120 -7.37 4.91 -3.51
C CYS A 120 -6.61 4.67 -2.19
N LYS A 121 -5.32 5.04 -2.17
CA LYS A 121 -4.59 5.28 -0.92
C LYS A 121 -4.83 6.71 -0.45
N HIS A 122 -5.59 6.86 0.63
CA HIS A 122 -6.12 8.14 1.07
C HIS A 122 -6.10 8.32 2.60
N GLY A 123 -6.40 9.52 3.09
CA GLY A 123 -6.31 9.89 4.51
C GLY A 123 -7.17 9.05 5.46
N ASP A 124 -8.29 8.50 4.99
CA ASP A 124 -9.17 7.61 5.78
C ASP A 124 -8.65 6.16 5.86
N TRP A 125 -7.49 5.98 6.48
CA TRP A 125 -6.85 4.67 6.66
C TRP A 125 -7.35 3.91 7.91
N GLN A 126 -8.22 4.51 8.72
CA GLN A 126 -8.67 3.90 9.98
C GLN A 126 -9.34 2.53 9.77
N PRO A 127 -10.20 2.31 8.76
CA PRO A 127 -10.79 0.99 8.53
C PRO A 127 -9.76 -0.14 8.31
N TYR A 128 -8.62 0.17 7.70
CA TYR A 128 -7.53 -0.79 7.50
C TYR A 128 -6.77 -1.08 8.79
N LYS A 129 -6.64 -0.09 9.69
CA LYS A 129 -6.08 -0.32 11.04
C LYS A 129 -7.02 -1.17 11.88
N ASP A 130 -8.31 -0.87 11.85
CA ASP A 130 -9.34 -1.62 12.58
C ASP A 130 -9.42 -3.07 12.10
N ALA A 131 -9.25 -3.31 10.80
CA ALA A 131 -9.14 -4.65 10.23
C ALA A 131 -7.93 -5.42 10.78
N GLY A 132 -6.79 -4.73 10.94
CA GLY A 132 -5.60 -5.30 11.60
C GLY A 132 -5.86 -5.67 13.06
N THR A 133 -6.50 -4.80 13.83
CA THR A 133 -6.90 -5.09 15.22
C THR A 133 -7.84 -6.29 15.29
N GLN A 134 -8.82 -6.38 14.40
CA GLN A 134 -9.73 -7.54 14.34
C GLN A 134 -9.02 -8.84 13.95
N ALA A 135 -8.01 -8.78 13.07
CA ALA A 135 -7.17 -9.95 12.77
C ALA A 135 -6.44 -10.43 14.03
N ASP A 136 -5.80 -9.51 14.76
CA ASP A 136 -5.08 -9.81 15.99
C ASP A 136 -6.00 -10.40 17.07
N GLU A 137 -7.18 -9.80 17.29
CA GLU A 137 -8.20 -10.29 18.24
C GLU A 137 -8.69 -11.71 17.92
N ARG A 138 -8.67 -12.09 16.63
CA ARG A 138 -9.04 -13.43 16.14
C ARG A 138 -7.85 -14.39 16.04
N GLY A 139 -6.66 -13.99 16.51
CA GLY A 139 -5.44 -14.80 16.40
C GLY A 139 -4.97 -15.03 14.96
N CYS A 140 -5.37 -14.15 14.04
CA CYS A 140 -5.00 -14.20 12.63
C CYS A 140 -3.91 -13.16 12.32
N GLU A 141 -3.10 -13.42 11.31
CA GLU A 141 -2.02 -12.50 10.89
C GLU A 141 -2.49 -11.43 9.91
N ILE A 142 -3.54 -11.71 9.13
CA ILE A 142 -4.11 -10.79 8.15
C ILE A 142 -5.65 -10.82 8.15
N ALA A 143 -6.25 -9.72 7.75
CA ALA A 143 -7.64 -9.62 7.36
C ALA A 143 -7.78 -9.48 5.84
N LEU A 144 -8.58 -10.36 5.26
CA LEU A 144 -9.06 -10.29 3.88
C LEU A 144 -10.38 -9.50 3.87
N PHE A 145 -10.46 -8.52 2.97
CA PHE A 145 -11.67 -7.75 2.76
C PHE A 145 -12.60 -8.45 1.78
N ILE A 146 -13.86 -8.62 2.19
CA ILE A 146 -14.89 -9.32 1.44
C ILE A 146 -15.99 -8.34 0.99
N HIS A 147 -16.38 -8.44 -0.27
CA HIS A 147 -17.54 -7.75 -0.84
C HIS A 147 -18.25 -8.69 -1.82
N ASP A 148 -19.57 -8.81 -1.70
CA ASP A 148 -20.41 -9.69 -2.54
C ASP A 148 -19.82 -11.11 -2.71
N ASP A 149 -19.45 -11.71 -1.57
CA ASP A 149 -18.81 -13.03 -1.45
C ASP A 149 -17.45 -13.19 -2.16
N ALA A 150 -16.83 -12.10 -2.62
CA ALA A 150 -15.51 -12.07 -3.24
C ALA A 150 -14.45 -11.41 -2.34
N VAL A 151 -13.20 -11.88 -2.41
CA VAL A 151 -12.04 -11.21 -1.80
C VAL A 151 -11.64 -10.04 -2.69
N VAL A 152 -11.66 -8.82 -2.15
CA VAL A 152 -11.38 -7.60 -2.93
C VAL A 152 -10.07 -6.90 -2.57
N ASP A 153 -9.57 -7.06 -1.34
CA ASP A 153 -8.26 -6.57 -0.94
C ASP A 153 -7.82 -7.20 0.40
N CYS A 154 -6.64 -6.82 0.91
CA CYS A 154 -6.20 -7.17 2.26
C CYS A 154 -5.64 -5.94 2.97
N GLN A 155 -5.67 -5.97 4.31
CA GLN A 155 -5.41 -4.79 5.16
C GLN A 155 -4.03 -4.11 4.91
N TRP A 156 -3.04 -4.79 4.30
CA TRP A 156 -1.75 -4.22 3.86
C TRP A 156 -1.15 -4.89 2.60
N ALA A 157 -1.92 -5.65 1.83
CA ALA A 157 -1.44 -6.37 0.66
C ALA A 157 -2.56 -6.58 -0.37
N THR A 158 -2.21 -6.76 -1.64
CA THR A 158 -3.16 -7.18 -2.68
C THR A 158 -3.11 -8.71 -2.79
N PRO A 159 -4.24 -9.42 -2.60
CA PRO A 159 -4.27 -10.88 -2.71
C PRO A 159 -4.18 -11.34 -4.17
N LEU A 160 -3.51 -12.47 -4.38
CA LEU A 160 -3.48 -13.22 -5.63
C LEU A 160 -3.89 -14.66 -5.31
N LEU A 161 -4.94 -15.15 -5.95
CA LEU A 161 -5.40 -16.53 -5.83
C LEU A 161 -4.84 -17.33 -7.01
N LEU A 162 -4.03 -18.35 -6.71
CA LEU A 162 -3.54 -19.28 -7.72
C LEU A 162 -4.45 -20.51 -7.74
N ASP A 163 -5.06 -20.78 -8.87
CA ASP A 163 -5.92 -21.95 -9.08
C ASP A 163 -5.08 -23.21 -9.39
N ASP A 164 -5.71 -24.38 -9.36
CA ASP A 164 -5.03 -25.67 -9.57
C ASP A 164 -4.46 -25.85 -10.99
N ASP A 165 -5.02 -25.13 -11.97
CA ASP A 165 -4.56 -25.08 -13.35
C ASP A 165 -3.43 -24.05 -13.59
N GLY A 166 -3.02 -23.30 -12.56
CA GLY A 166 -1.99 -22.27 -12.63
C GLY A 166 -2.52 -20.88 -12.98
N THR A 167 -3.83 -20.70 -13.16
CA THR A 167 -4.45 -19.39 -13.37
C THR A 167 -4.32 -18.53 -12.11
N ALA A 168 -3.88 -17.28 -12.27
CA ALA A 168 -3.74 -16.33 -11.17
C ALA A 168 -4.85 -15.28 -11.22
N TRP A 169 -5.72 -15.27 -10.22
CA TRP A 169 -6.85 -14.35 -10.07
C TRP A 169 -6.52 -13.23 -9.08
N TYR A 170 -6.85 -12.00 -9.45
CA TYR A 170 -6.78 -10.84 -8.54
C TYR A 170 -7.97 -9.91 -8.82
N PRO A 171 -8.48 -9.21 -7.79
CA PRO A 171 -9.60 -8.29 -7.95
C PRO A 171 -9.17 -7.02 -8.69
N ALA A 172 -10.05 -6.52 -9.55
CA ALA A 172 -9.82 -5.27 -10.28
C ALA A 172 -10.05 -4.05 -9.37
N PRO A 173 -9.43 -2.88 -9.65
CA PRO A 173 -9.71 -1.66 -8.89
C PRO A 173 -11.19 -1.26 -8.87
N SER A 174 -11.94 -1.56 -9.93
CA SER A 174 -13.39 -1.35 -10.01
C SER A 174 -14.21 -2.19 -9.03
N GLU A 175 -13.64 -3.28 -8.51
CA GLU A 175 -14.29 -4.19 -7.56
C GLU A 175 -13.98 -3.82 -6.11
N GLY A 176 -13.11 -2.82 -5.90
CA GLY A 176 -12.71 -2.35 -4.58
C GLY A 176 -11.23 -2.55 -4.26
N ALA A 177 -10.49 -3.22 -5.15
CA ALA A 177 -9.06 -3.44 -4.97
C ALA A 177 -8.25 -2.16 -5.07
N LEU A 178 -7.12 -2.15 -4.37
CA LEU A 178 -6.11 -1.13 -4.53
C LEU A 178 -5.29 -1.36 -5.80
N ASP A 179 -5.02 -0.29 -6.56
CA ASP A 179 -4.11 -0.34 -7.69
C ASP A 179 -2.66 -0.61 -7.24
N SER A 180 -2.20 -1.84 -7.47
CA SER A 180 -1.02 -2.43 -6.83
C SER A 180 0.21 -2.38 -7.72
N ILE A 181 1.20 -1.59 -7.29
CA ILE A 181 2.50 -1.48 -7.98
C ILE A 181 3.26 -2.81 -7.97
N SER A 182 3.15 -3.59 -6.89
CA SER A 182 3.81 -4.90 -6.81
C SER A 182 3.18 -5.92 -7.75
N LEU A 183 1.86 -5.86 -7.95
CA LEU A 183 1.18 -6.71 -8.92
C LEU A 183 1.55 -6.27 -10.34
N ALA A 184 1.48 -4.97 -10.64
CA ALA A 184 1.82 -4.42 -11.94
C ALA A 184 3.27 -4.72 -12.36
N SER A 185 4.21 -4.83 -11.39
CA SER A 185 5.61 -5.17 -11.70
C SER A 185 5.82 -6.64 -12.06
N ILE A 186 4.91 -7.53 -11.67
CA ILE A 186 4.97 -8.97 -12.01
C ILE A 186 4.03 -9.34 -13.15
N GLU A 187 3.00 -8.54 -13.44
CA GLU A 187 1.98 -8.83 -14.46
C GLU A 187 2.59 -9.09 -15.84
N GLY A 188 3.59 -8.29 -16.25
CA GLY A 188 4.31 -8.51 -17.51
C GLY A 188 5.13 -9.79 -17.60
N HIS A 189 5.28 -10.50 -16.48
CA HIS A 189 5.96 -11.80 -16.37
C HIS A 189 4.98 -12.98 -16.23
N LEU A 190 3.67 -12.72 -16.15
CA LEU A 190 2.64 -13.74 -16.16
C LEU A 190 2.30 -14.11 -17.61
N GLU A 191 2.01 -15.39 -17.85
CA GLU A 191 1.45 -15.83 -19.12
C GLU A 191 0.04 -15.25 -19.27
N ARG A 192 -0.28 -14.73 -20.45
CA ARG A 192 -1.63 -14.24 -20.74
C ARG A 192 -2.54 -15.43 -20.99
N ALA A 193 -3.68 -15.46 -20.31
CA ALA A 193 -4.78 -16.36 -20.61
C ALA A 193 -5.39 -16.07 -21.99
#